data_AF-A0AA93LC99-F1
#
_entry.id   AF-A0AA93LC99-F1
#
_cell.length_a   1.000
_cell.length_b   1.000
_cell.length_c   1.000
_cell.angle_alpha   90.00
_cell.angle_beta   90.00
_cell.angle_gamma   90.00
#
_symmetry.space_group_name_H-M   'P 1'
#
loop_
_entity.id
_entity.type
_entity.pdbx_description
1 polymer ?
#
loop_
_entity_poly.entity_id
_entity_poly.type
_entity_poly.pdbx_seq_one_letter_code
_entity_poly.pdbx_strand_id
1 'polypeptide(L)'
;MEIDLEEPTRPQLAAVFGVSSRWIGELRSKGDLPEDGASLLENIEAWAQAKYGIDGAQDALDLDAESARLKKEQADSKAMDNAERRGELASLPDMSGAVISVIAMAVSRLSQVGMIVAKGDHKLRARIEKAVNDALKELSVAKVEKARGGGLDAEEAAEAD
;
A
#
# COMPACT_ATOMS: atom_id res chain seq x y z
N MET A 1 -48.00 18.99 12.25
CA MET A 1 -47.77 20.00 11.21
C MET A 1 -47.15 19.26 10.05
N GLU A 2 -47.85 19.16 8.92
CA GLU A 2 -47.31 18.59 7.70
C GLU A 2 -46.41 19.63 7.05
N ILE A 3 -45.20 19.24 6.63
CA ILE A 3 -44.22 20.14 6.02
C ILE A 3 -44.37 20.01 4.52
N ASP A 4 -44.64 21.14 3.86
CA ASP A 4 -44.62 21.22 2.39
C ASP A 4 -43.16 21.15 1.91
N LEU A 5 -42.88 20.21 1.00
CA LEU A 5 -41.54 19.98 0.47
C LEU A 5 -41.22 20.89 -0.71
N GLU A 6 -42.25 21.32 -1.45
CA GLU A 6 -42.11 22.10 -2.68
C GLU A 6 -42.14 23.60 -2.38
N GLU A 7 -43.02 24.05 -1.48
CA GLU A 7 -43.16 25.46 -1.12
C GLU A 7 -43.38 25.65 0.39
N PRO A 8 -42.39 25.33 1.24
CA PRO A 8 -42.53 25.48 2.69
C PRO A 8 -42.76 26.94 3.09
N THR A 9 -43.81 27.14 3.90
CA THR A 9 -44.08 28.43 4.53
C THR A 9 -43.01 28.79 5.56
N ARG A 10 -42.83 30.08 5.84
CA ARG A 10 -41.87 30.55 6.86
C ARG A 10 -42.05 29.91 8.24
N PRO A 11 -43.28 29.66 8.75
CA PRO A 11 -43.46 28.90 9.99
C PRO A 11 -42.99 27.44 9.91
N GLN A 12 -43.14 26.77 8.76
CA GLN A 12 -42.63 25.41 8.56
C GLN A 12 -41.09 25.40 8.54
N LEU A 13 -40.46 26.32 7.82
CA LEU A 13 -38.99 26.49 7.83
C LEU A 13 -38.46 26.79 9.24
N ALA A 14 -39.14 27.65 9.98
CA ALA A 14 -38.80 27.98 11.35
C ALA A 14 -38.84 26.74 12.27
N ALA A 15 -39.85 25.89 12.11
CA ALA A 15 -39.96 24.63 12.86
C ALA A 15 -38.83 23.64 12.49
N VAL A 16 -38.47 23.55 11.21
CA VAL A 16 -37.38 22.66 10.74
C VAL A 16 -36.01 23.15 11.22
N PHE A 17 -35.73 24.44 11.12
CA PHE A 17 -34.43 25.00 11.50
C PHE A 17 -34.28 25.27 13.00
N GLY A 18 -35.38 25.13 13.77
CA GLY A 18 -35.38 25.36 15.22
C GLY A 18 -35.23 26.83 15.59
N VAL A 19 -35.81 27.73 14.78
CA VAL A 19 -35.68 29.18 14.92
C VAL A 19 -37.04 29.88 14.87
N SER A 20 -37.07 31.21 15.08
CA SER A 20 -38.31 31.97 14.93
C SER A 20 -38.62 32.27 13.46
N SER A 21 -39.90 32.31 13.10
CA SER A 21 -40.35 32.70 11.75
C SER A 21 -39.94 34.13 11.35
N ARG A 22 -39.78 35.01 12.34
CA ARG A 22 -39.22 36.36 12.14
C ARG A 22 -37.77 36.28 11.69
N TRP A 23 -36.97 35.43 12.33
CA TRP A 23 -35.55 35.28 12.00
C TRP A 23 -35.34 34.73 10.57
N ILE A 24 -36.23 33.83 10.10
CA ILE A 24 -36.23 33.39 8.69
C ILE A 24 -36.40 34.58 7.73
N GLY A 25 -37.31 35.51 8.04
CA GLY A 25 -37.50 36.72 7.25
C GLY A 25 -36.27 37.63 7.24
N GLU A 26 -35.58 37.76 8.39
CA GLU A 26 -34.34 38.54 8.49
C GLU A 26 -33.20 37.92 7.67
N LEU A 27 -33.05 36.59 7.66
CA LEU A 27 -32.04 35.91 6.84
C LEU A 27 -32.30 36.08 5.35
N ARG A 28 -33.56 36.01 4.92
CA ARG A 28 -33.92 36.30 3.52
C ARG A 28 -33.59 37.73 3.13
N SER A 29 -33.90 38.70 4.00
CA SER A 29 -33.57 40.11 3.73
C SER A 29 -32.07 40.38 3.61
N LYS A 30 -31.23 39.52 4.21
CA LYS A 30 -29.77 39.59 4.10
C LYS A 30 -29.22 38.86 2.88
N GLY A 31 -30.06 38.05 2.21
CA GLY A 31 -29.65 37.18 1.10
C GLY A 31 -29.08 35.83 1.55
N ASP A 32 -29.17 35.49 2.84
CA ASP A 32 -28.63 34.24 3.41
C ASP A 32 -29.57 33.04 3.18
N LEU A 33 -30.82 33.28 2.78
CA LEU A 33 -31.81 32.26 2.42
C LEU A 33 -32.55 32.64 1.12
N PRO A 34 -32.99 31.65 0.31
CA PRO A 34 -33.77 31.87 -0.91
C PRO A 34 -35.10 32.61 -0.65
N GLU A 35 -35.67 33.22 -1.69
CA GLU A 35 -36.95 33.94 -1.63
C GLU A 35 -38.16 33.02 -1.32
N ASP A 36 -39.33 33.62 -1.09
CA ASP A 36 -40.58 32.86 -0.93
C ASP A 36 -40.88 32.06 -2.23
N GLY A 37 -41.25 30.78 -2.09
CA GLY A 37 -41.52 29.86 -3.22
C GLY A 37 -40.37 28.91 -3.56
N ALA A 38 -39.21 29.02 -2.90
CA ALA A 38 -38.14 28.03 -3.02
C ALA A 38 -38.47 26.74 -2.25
N SER A 39 -37.98 25.62 -2.76
CA SER A 39 -38.19 24.29 -2.19
C SER A 39 -37.56 24.14 -0.81
N LEU A 40 -38.04 23.15 -0.05
CA LEU A 40 -37.46 22.85 1.26
C LEU A 40 -35.98 22.48 1.16
N LEU A 41 -35.60 21.76 0.09
CA LEU A 41 -34.22 21.36 -0.13
C LEU A 41 -33.31 22.58 -0.33
N GLU A 42 -33.69 23.51 -1.22
CA GLU A 42 -32.92 24.74 -1.47
C GLU A 42 -32.77 25.59 -0.21
N ASN A 43 -33.82 25.68 0.63
CA ASN A 43 -33.73 26.39 1.90
C ASN A 43 -32.80 25.67 2.90
N ILE A 44 -32.79 24.33 2.93
CA ILE A 44 -31.91 23.54 3.80
C ILE A 44 -30.44 23.70 3.38
N GLU A 45 -30.15 23.67 2.07
CA GLU A 45 -28.80 23.83 1.54
C GLU A 45 -28.23 25.22 1.85
N ALA A 46 -28.99 26.27 1.56
CA ALA A 46 -28.59 27.64 1.90
C ALA A 46 -28.41 27.83 3.41
N TRP A 47 -29.29 27.25 4.23
CA TRP A 47 -29.15 27.26 5.68
C TRP A 47 -27.88 26.54 6.15
N ALA A 48 -27.57 25.37 5.58
CA ALA A 48 -26.37 24.62 5.92
C ALA A 48 -25.10 25.37 5.52
N GLN A 49 -25.09 26.01 4.35
CA GLN A 49 -24.00 26.87 3.90
C GLN A 49 -23.80 28.06 4.84
N ALA A 50 -24.88 28.79 5.16
CA ALA A 50 -24.81 29.97 6.03
C ALA A 50 -24.40 29.62 7.48
N LYS A 51 -24.83 28.46 8.00
CA LYS A 51 -24.60 28.07 9.40
C LYS A 51 -23.29 27.35 9.64
N TYR A 52 -22.85 26.52 8.69
CA TYR A 52 -21.68 25.65 8.85
C TYR A 52 -20.53 26.01 7.92
N GLY A 53 -20.69 27.02 7.04
CA GLY A 53 -19.63 27.44 6.12
C GLY A 53 -19.22 26.31 5.18
N ILE A 54 -20.17 25.46 4.78
CA ILE A 54 -19.93 24.42 3.78
C ILE A 54 -19.78 25.12 2.43
N ASP A 55 -18.62 25.73 2.21
CA ASP A 55 -18.14 26.01 0.88
C ASP A 55 -17.96 24.64 0.20
N GLY A 56 -18.56 24.46 -0.98
CA GLY A 56 -18.36 23.29 -1.84
C GLY A 56 -16.93 23.15 -2.39
N ALA A 57 -15.91 23.52 -1.61
CA ALA A 57 -14.50 23.58 -1.95
C ALA A 57 -13.63 22.64 -1.09
N GLN A 58 -14.23 21.74 -0.31
CA GLN A 58 -13.48 20.77 0.49
C GLN A 58 -13.33 19.40 -0.19
N ASP A 59 -14.21 19.04 -1.14
CA ASP A 59 -14.07 17.80 -1.94
C ASP A 59 -13.09 17.95 -3.11
N ALA A 60 -12.93 19.15 -3.69
CA ALA A 60 -12.12 19.33 -4.90
C ALA A 60 -10.60 19.25 -4.64
N LEU A 61 -10.14 19.80 -3.51
CA LEU A 61 -8.71 19.76 -3.13
C LEU A 61 -8.28 18.37 -2.68
N ASP A 62 -9.17 17.60 -2.05
CA ASP A 62 -8.89 16.22 -1.63
C ASP A 62 -8.87 15.28 -2.85
N LEU A 63 -9.83 15.41 -3.77
CA LEU A 63 -9.87 14.63 -5.01
C LEU A 63 -8.67 14.90 -5.93
N ASP A 64 -8.24 16.16 -6.07
CA ASP A 64 -7.08 16.48 -6.89
C ASP A 64 -5.77 15.97 -6.27
N ALA A 65 -5.61 16.09 -4.95
CA ALA A 65 -4.46 15.56 -4.21
C ALA A 65 -4.42 14.02 -4.24
N GLU A 66 -5.58 13.38 -4.07
CA GLU A 66 -5.71 11.93 -4.15
C GLU A 66 -5.47 11.43 -5.59
N SER A 67 -5.98 12.14 -6.61
CA SER A 67 -5.70 11.81 -8.02
C SER A 67 -4.21 11.96 -8.36
N ALA A 68 -3.52 12.96 -7.79
CA ALA A 68 -2.09 13.14 -7.99
C ALA A 68 -1.29 12.01 -7.33
N ARG A 69 -1.69 11.58 -6.13
CA ARG A 69 -1.06 10.45 -5.43
C ARG A 69 -1.28 9.14 -6.18
N LEU A 70 -2.51 8.88 -6.63
CA LEU A 70 -2.86 7.70 -7.42
C LEU A 70 -2.12 7.68 -8.78
N LYS A 71 -2.00 8.83 -9.46
CA LYS A 71 -1.22 8.93 -10.71
C LYS A 71 0.25 8.65 -10.47
N LYS A 72 0.83 9.10 -9.35
CA LYS A 72 2.21 8.79 -8.98
C LYS A 72 2.40 7.30 -8.71
N GLU A 73 1.51 6.69 -7.93
CA GLU A 73 1.56 5.26 -7.63
C GLU A 73 1.38 4.40 -8.89
N GLN A 74 0.45 4.78 -9.77
CA GLN A 74 0.29 4.14 -11.08
C GLN A 74 1.49 4.34 -12.01
N ALA A 75 2.16 5.50 -11.93
CA ALA A 75 3.37 5.76 -12.71
C ALA A 75 4.54 4.91 -12.21
N ASP A 76 4.69 4.75 -10.90
CA ASP A 76 5.72 3.88 -10.30
C ASP A 76 5.47 2.41 -10.63
N SER A 77 4.22 1.93 -10.52
CA SER A 77 3.84 0.57 -10.93
C SER A 77 4.12 0.34 -12.42
N LYS A 78 3.74 1.27 -13.31
CA LYS A 78 4.05 1.15 -14.75
C LYS A 78 5.55 1.25 -15.04
N ALA A 79 6.30 2.02 -14.26
CA ALA A 79 7.75 2.11 -14.38
C ALA A 79 8.41 0.78 -14.00
N MET A 80 7.93 0.12 -12.93
CA MET A 80 8.37 -1.23 -12.57
C MET A 80 7.99 -2.27 -13.63
N ASP A 81 6.75 -2.28 -14.12
CA ASP A 81 6.31 -3.19 -15.18
C ASP A 81 7.13 -3.01 -16.48
N ASN A 82 7.49 -1.76 -16.79
CA ASN A 82 8.35 -1.46 -17.93
C ASN A 82 9.80 -1.90 -17.68
N ALA A 83 10.34 -1.73 -16.47
CA ALA A 83 11.67 -2.21 -16.10
C ALA A 83 11.75 -3.75 -16.10
N GLU A 84 10.69 -4.43 -15.66
CA GLU A 84 10.54 -5.89 -15.77
C GLU A 84 10.50 -6.32 -17.24
N ARG A 85 9.67 -5.67 -18.07
CA ARG A 85 9.58 -5.96 -19.51
C ARG A 85 10.90 -5.67 -20.26
N ARG A 86 11.70 -4.71 -19.79
CA ARG A 86 13.05 -4.42 -20.29
C ARG A 86 14.12 -5.39 -19.76
N GLY A 87 13.79 -6.28 -18.82
CA GLY A 87 14.73 -7.21 -18.20
C GLY A 87 15.76 -6.53 -17.29
N GLU A 88 15.48 -5.31 -16.84
CA GLU A 88 16.35 -4.55 -15.93
C GLU A 88 16.14 -4.96 -14.46
N LEU A 89 15.01 -5.60 -14.17
CA LEU A 89 14.72 -6.21 -12.87
C LEU A 89 15.10 -7.69 -12.92
N ALA A 90 16.07 -8.09 -12.09
CA ALA A 90 16.38 -9.49 -11.91
C ALA A 90 15.30 -10.14 -11.05
N SER A 91 14.52 -11.04 -11.66
CA SER A 91 13.53 -11.86 -10.96
C SER A 91 14.21 -12.66 -9.85
N LEU A 92 13.75 -12.46 -8.61
CA LEU A 92 14.27 -13.14 -7.42
C LEU A 92 14.10 -14.67 -7.51
N PRO A 93 12.98 -15.22 -8.04
CA PRO A 93 12.88 -16.63 -8.39
C PRO A 93 13.95 -17.10 -9.36
N ASP A 94 14.24 -16.34 -10.42
CA ASP A 94 15.22 -16.75 -11.44
C ASP A 94 16.66 -16.69 -10.92
N MET A 95 16.99 -15.66 -10.13
CA MET A 95 18.29 -15.57 -9.47
C MET A 95 18.50 -16.70 -8.45
N SER A 96 17.49 -17.01 -7.64
CA SER A 96 17.59 -18.09 -6.66
C SER A 96 17.74 -19.45 -7.35
N GLY A 97 16.98 -19.70 -8.42
CA GLY A 97 17.09 -20.91 -9.25
C GLY A 97 18.47 -21.04 -9.90
N ALA A 98 19.02 -19.95 -10.44
CA ALA A 98 20.36 -19.93 -11.04
C ALA A 98 21.44 -20.24 -10.00
N VAL A 99 21.38 -19.62 -8.82
CA VAL A 99 22.34 -19.86 -7.73
C VAL A 99 22.26 -21.30 -7.23
N ILE A 100 21.05 -21.84 -7.01
CA ILE A 100 20.86 -23.24 -6.61
C ILE A 100 21.46 -24.19 -7.65
N SER A 101 21.23 -23.93 -8.94
CA SER A 101 21.74 -24.75 -10.03
C SER A 101 23.28 -24.76 -10.07
N VAL A 102 23.92 -23.60 -9.93
CA VAL A 102 25.39 -23.49 -9.87
C VAL A 102 25.96 -24.25 -8.67
N ILE A 103 25.32 -24.14 -7.50
CA ILE A 103 25.72 -24.87 -6.29
C ILE A 103 25.60 -26.38 -6.52
N ALA A 104 24.49 -26.85 -7.08
CA ALA A 104 24.29 -28.28 -7.37
C ALA A 104 25.34 -28.82 -8.35
N MET A 105 25.68 -28.06 -9.39
CA MET A 105 26.74 -28.41 -10.33
C MET A 105 28.11 -28.48 -9.65
N ALA A 106 28.43 -27.53 -8.77
CA ALA A 106 29.68 -27.52 -8.03
C ALA A 106 29.80 -28.73 -7.09
N VAL A 107 28.74 -29.04 -6.34
CA VAL A 107 28.68 -30.23 -5.45
C VAL A 107 28.89 -31.51 -6.26
N SER A 108 28.18 -31.66 -7.39
CA SER A 108 28.32 -32.82 -8.26
C SER A 108 29.75 -33.02 -8.76
N ARG A 109 30.42 -31.94 -9.20
CA ARG A 109 31.81 -32.00 -9.64
C ARG A 109 32.77 -32.36 -8.51
N LEU A 110 32.60 -31.77 -7.33
CA LEU A 110 33.43 -32.07 -6.16
C LEU A 110 33.32 -33.54 -5.74
N SER A 111 32.11 -34.11 -5.76
CA SER A 111 31.88 -35.52 -5.44
C SER A 111 32.57 -36.48 -6.43
N GLN A 112 32.85 -36.05 -7.66
CA GLN A 112 33.54 -36.87 -8.67
C GLN A 112 35.07 -36.85 -8.54
N VAL A 113 35.65 -35.89 -7.79
CA VAL A 113 37.10 -35.73 -7.67
C VAL A 113 37.79 -37.00 -7.19
N GLY A 114 37.20 -37.69 -6.20
CA GLY A 114 37.74 -38.95 -5.68
C GLY A 114 37.84 -40.04 -6.75
N MET A 115 36.86 -40.12 -7.66
CA MET A 115 36.87 -41.08 -8.77
C MET A 115 37.94 -40.72 -9.81
N ILE A 116 38.09 -39.43 -10.13
CA ILE A 116 39.03 -38.94 -11.17
C ILE A 116 40.49 -39.08 -10.71
N VAL A 117 40.78 -38.69 -9.47
CA VAL A 117 42.15 -38.58 -8.98
C VAL A 117 42.69 -39.92 -8.50
N ALA A 118 41.85 -40.77 -7.89
CA ALA A 118 42.34 -42.00 -7.26
C ALA A 118 42.76 -43.11 -8.23
N LYS A 119 42.34 -43.05 -9.51
CA LYS A 119 42.76 -43.98 -10.59
C LYS A 119 42.74 -45.47 -10.18
N GLY A 120 41.79 -45.88 -9.35
CA GLY A 120 41.64 -47.26 -8.85
C GLY A 120 42.12 -47.52 -7.42
N ASP A 121 42.80 -46.58 -6.76
CA ASP A 121 43.14 -46.69 -5.34
C ASP A 121 41.91 -46.41 -4.45
N HIS A 122 41.33 -47.49 -3.92
CA HIS A 122 40.15 -47.42 -3.06
C HIS A 122 40.39 -46.68 -1.73
N LYS A 123 41.59 -46.74 -1.16
CA LYS A 123 41.90 -46.06 0.11
C LYS A 123 42.06 -44.56 -0.10
N LEU A 124 42.75 -44.17 -1.16
CA LEU A 124 42.89 -42.75 -1.54
C LEU A 124 41.52 -42.15 -1.88
N ARG A 125 40.71 -42.88 -2.65
CA ARG A 125 39.34 -42.48 -2.99
C ARG A 125 38.50 -42.20 -1.74
N ALA A 126 38.47 -43.15 -0.79
CA ALA A 126 37.69 -43.00 0.44
C ALA A 126 38.14 -41.80 1.28
N ARG A 127 39.44 -41.51 1.31
CA ARG A 127 39.98 -40.32 2.00
C ARG A 127 39.54 -39.02 1.34
N ILE A 128 39.55 -38.97 0.02
CA ILE A 128 39.09 -37.79 -0.74
C ILE A 128 37.59 -37.59 -0.58
N GLU A 129 36.80 -38.65 -0.73
CA GLU A 129 35.34 -38.59 -0.55
C GLU A 129 34.97 -38.12 0.86
N LYS A 130 35.66 -38.62 1.89
CA LYS A 130 35.48 -38.15 3.27
C LYS A 130 35.78 -36.65 3.40
N ALA A 131 36.94 -36.19 2.93
CA ALA A 131 37.33 -34.78 3.04
C ALA A 131 36.37 -33.83 2.29
N VAL A 132 35.90 -34.24 1.11
CA VAL A 132 34.92 -33.48 0.33
C VAL A 132 33.57 -33.41 1.08
N ASN A 133 33.09 -34.53 1.60
CA ASN A 133 31.82 -34.58 2.34
C ASN A 133 31.87 -33.77 3.63
N ASP A 134 32.97 -33.83 4.38
CA ASP A 134 33.17 -33.04 5.60
C ASP A 134 33.12 -31.52 5.28
N ALA A 135 33.85 -31.08 4.24
CA ALA A 135 33.84 -29.68 3.80
C ALA A 135 32.46 -29.21 3.30
N LEU A 136 31.74 -30.05 2.54
CA LEU A 136 30.38 -29.72 2.09
C LEU A 136 29.39 -29.63 3.25
N LYS A 137 29.55 -30.48 4.27
CA LYS A 137 28.72 -30.47 5.48
C LYS A 137 28.96 -29.20 6.31
N GLU A 138 30.20 -28.81 6.51
CA GLU A 138 30.56 -27.54 7.17
C GLU A 138 29.97 -26.33 6.43
N LEU A 139 30.06 -26.31 5.10
CA LEU A 139 29.49 -25.24 4.28
C LEU A 139 27.95 -25.16 4.41
N SER A 140 27.28 -26.31 4.55
CA SER A 140 25.84 -26.38 4.76
C SER A 140 25.44 -25.84 6.14
N VAL A 141 26.15 -26.26 7.20
CA VAL A 141 25.86 -25.82 8.59
C VAL A 141 26.13 -24.33 8.77
N ALA A 142 27.27 -23.83 8.27
CA ALA A 142 27.64 -22.41 8.36
C ALA A 142 26.62 -21.49 7.65
N LYS A 143 25.96 -21.96 6.58
CA LYS A 143 24.88 -21.22 5.91
C LYS A 143 23.57 -21.24 6.71
N VAL A 144 23.22 -22.35 7.36
CA VAL A 144 22.00 -22.45 8.18
C VAL A 144 22.09 -21.55 9.40
N GLU A 145 23.23 -21.50 10.09
CA GLU A 145 23.41 -20.63 11.26
C GLU A 145 23.40 -19.15 10.88
N LYS A 146 24.04 -18.76 9.76
CA LYS A 146 24.02 -17.38 9.27
C LYS A 146 22.65 -16.92 8.76
N ALA A 147 21.89 -17.80 8.11
CA ALA A 147 20.53 -17.49 7.66
C ALA A 147 19.53 -17.40 8.82
N ARG A 148 19.76 -18.16 9.91
CA ARG A 148 18.90 -18.14 11.10
C ARG A 148 19.21 -16.98 12.05
N GLY A 149 20.32 -16.26 11.85
CA GLY A 149 20.74 -15.10 12.64
C GLY A 149 20.57 -13.74 11.94
N GLY A 150 19.70 -13.61 10.93
CA GLY A 150 19.61 -12.38 10.14
C GLY A 150 18.28 -12.14 9.44
N GLY A 151 17.16 -12.41 10.11
CA GLY A 151 15.83 -12.17 9.54
C GLY A 151 14.83 -11.69 10.58
N LEU A 152 14.64 -10.37 10.63
CA LEU A 152 13.46 -9.67 11.14
C LEU A 152 13.19 -9.83 12.64
N ASP A 153 13.92 -9.11 13.49
CA ASP A 153 13.38 -8.54 14.73
C ASP A 153 14.43 -7.60 15.35
N ALA A 154 14.00 -6.39 15.71
CA ALA A 154 14.80 -5.24 16.21
C ALA A 154 15.61 -4.56 15.09
N GLU A 155 15.34 -3.33 14.64
CA GLU A 155 14.94 -2.12 15.36
C GLU A 155 14.25 -1.16 14.37
N GLU A 156 12.91 -1.13 14.33
CA GLU A 156 12.19 0.02 13.77
C GLU A 156 10.79 0.12 14.39
N ALA A 157 10.78 0.41 15.70
CA ALA A 157 9.66 1.04 16.42
C ALA A 157 10.30 1.78 17.59
N ALA A 158 10.85 2.96 17.30
CA ALA A 158 10.18 4.24 17.55
C ALA A 158 10.31 4.64 19.02
N GLU A 159 11.27 5.55 19.24
CA GLU A 159 11.24 6.54 20.31
C GLU A 159 9.83 7.16 20.40
N ALA A 160 9.11 6.87 21.48
CA ALA A 160 8.05 7.71 22.05
C ALA A 160 7.52 7.06 23.34
N ASP A 161 8.19 7.32 24.47
CA ASP A 161 7.59 7.90 25.69
C ASP A 161 8.68 8.24 26.72
#